data_AF-A0A418APH4-F1
#
_entry.id   AF-A0A418APH4-F1
#
_cell.length_a   1.000
_cell.length_b   1.000
_cell.length_c   1.000
_cell.angle_alpha   90.00
_cell.angle_beta   90.00
_cell.angle_gamma   90.00
#
_symmetry.space_group_name_H-M   'P 1'
#
loop_
_entity.id
_entity.type
_entity.pdbx_description
1 polymer ?
#
loop_
_entity_poly.entity_id
_entity_poly.type
_entity_poly.pdbx_seq_one_letter_code
_entity_poly.pdbx_strand_id
1 'polypeptide(L)'
;MCVQASLLDSGADLSVAFGGLVSALLAAGASPESKVMGAMELRPYGADSQVITVTKQVRLRSLEFKTACGPLLLRGLRVWDDETVALIELTLGLPVMQKLGYNYQTLLENARRQ
;
A
#
# COMPACT_ATOMS: atom_id res chain seq x y z
N MET A 1 6.15 -7.79 13.49
CA MET A 1 4.80 -7.97 12.92
C MET A 1 4.93 -8.34 11.45
N CYS A 2 4.15 -9.29 10.96
CA CYS A 2 4.10 -9.67 9.53
C CYS A 2 2.69 -9.40 9.02
N VAL A 3 2.57 -8.70 7.90
CA VAL A 3 1.28 -8.48 7.22
C VAL A 3 1.05 -9.67 6.30
N GLN A 4 -0.07 -10.37 6.45
CA GLN A 4 -0.34 -11.60 5.71
C GLN A 4 -0.83 -11.35 4.28
N ALA A 5 -1.40 -10.18 4.00
CA ALA A 5 -1.88 -9.78 2.68
C ALA A 5 -1.26 -8.44 2.27
N SER A 6 -0.55 -8.42 1.15
CA SER A 6 -0.14 -7.19 0.50
C SER A 6 -0.38 -7.30 -0.99
N LEU A 7 -1.03 -6.27 -1.53
CA LEU A 7 -1.41 -6.20 -2.94
C LEU A 7 -0.50 -5.19 -3.65
N LEU A 8 0.08 -5.59 -4.77
CA LEU A 8 0.67 -4.67 -5.75
C LEU A 8 -0.40 -4.37 -6.79
N ASP A 9 -0.96 -3.16 -6.75
CA ASP A 9 -2.10 -2.79 -7.57
C ASP A 9 -1.72 -1.69 -8.57
N SER A 10 -1.58 -2.05 -9.85
CA SER A 10 -1.27 -1.10 -10.91
C SER A 10 -2.46 -0.20 -11.28
N GLY A 11 -3.68 -0.54 -10.85
CA GLY A 11 -4.89 0.26 -11.03
C GLY A 11 -5.08 1.31 -9.93
N ALA A 12 -4.36 1.20 -8.82
CA ALA A 12 -4.46 2.16 -7.72
C ALA A 12 -3.48 3.33 -7.91
N ASP A 13 -4.00 4.56 -7.85
CA ASP A 13 -3.17 5.77 -7.87
C ASP A 13 -2.40 6.00 -6.56
N LEU A 14 -2.81 5.32 -5.49
CA LEU A 14 -2.35 5.57 -4.12
C LEU A 14 -2.05 4.26 -3.38
N SER A 15 -1.23 4.36 -2.34
CA SER A 15 -0.98 3.25 -1.41
C SER A 15 -1.79 3.44 -0.14
N VAL A 16 -2.44 2.38 0.33
CA VAL A 16 -3.37 2.41 1.47
C VAL A 16 -3.07 1.24 2.40
N ALA A 17 -3.03 1.53 3.69
CA ALA A 17 -2.96 0.59 4.79
C ALA A 17 -4.35 0.46 5.40
N PHE A 18 -4.85 -0.78 5.48
CA PHE A 18 -6.18 -1.12 5.98
C PHE A 18 -6.11 -1.86 7.31
N GLY A 19 -7.24 -2.01 7.99
CA GLY A 19 -7.36 -3.01 9.06
C GLY A 19 -6.83 -2.60 10.41
N GLY A 20 -6.45 -1.33 10.58
CA GLY A 20 -5.64 -0.92 11.74
C GLY A 20 -4.20 -1.43 11.64
N LEU A 21 -3.64 -1.56 10.43
CA LEU A 21 -2.22 -1.87 10.23
C LEU A 21 -1.32 -0.93 11.04
N VAL A 22 -1.65 0.37 11.06
CA VAL A 22 -0.90 1.39 11.81
C VAL A 22 -1.03 1.15 13.31
N SER A 23 -2.22 0.84 13.80
CA SER A 23 -2.47 0.51 15.21
C SER A 23 -1.74 -0.77 15.62
N ALA A 24 -1.67 -1.78 14.75
CA ALA A 24 -0.92 -3.00 14.97
C ALA A 24 0.60 -2.77 14.99
N LEU A 25 1.11 -1.87 14.13
CA LEU A 25 2.51 -1.44 14.16
C LEU A 25 2.85 -0.74 15.47
N LEU A 26 1.99 0.17 15.95
CA LEU A 26 2.14 0.84 17.24
C LEU A 26 2.15 -0.17 18.40
N ALA A 27 1.22 -1.12 18.40
CA ALA A 27 1.16 -2.19 19.40
C ALA A 27 2.41 -3.09 19.39
N ALA A 28 3.04 -3.26 18.22
CA ALA A 28 4.31 -3.96 18.07
C ALA A 28 5.55 -3.13 18.45
N GLY A 29 5.36 -1.91 18.98
CA GLY A 29 6.44 -1.02 19.42
C GLY A 29 7.06 -0.17 18.30
N ALA A 30 6.46 -0.12 17.11
CA ALA A 30 6.92 0.77 16.06
C ALA A 30 6.47 2.22 16.34
N SER A 31 7.20 3.19 15.76
CA SER A 31 6.88 4.62 15.83
C SER A 31 6.66 5.20 14.43
N PRO A 32 5.54 4.84 13.76
CA PRO A 32 5.20 5.42 12.48
C PRO A 32 4.95 6.93 12.61
N GLU A 33 5.49 7.71 11.69
CA GLU A 33 5.24 9.16 11.62
C GLU A 33 3.88 9.39 10.95
N SER A 34 2.86 9.76 11.72
CA SER A 34 1.53 10.07 11.22
C SER A 34 1.33 11.57 11.02
N LYS A 35 0.70 11.96 9.91
CA LYS A 35 0.27 13.34 9.63
C LYS A 35 -1.22 13.35 9.30
N VAL A 36 -1.99 14.16 10.02
CA VAL A 36 -3.38 14.45 9.67
C VAL A 36 -3.40 15.32 8.41
N MET A 37 -4.24 14.94 7.48
CA MET A 37 -4.44 15.57 6.17
C MET A 37 -5.91 15.99 6.03
N GLY A 38 -6.25 16.62 4.91
CA GLY A 38 -7.65 16.80 4.53
C GLY A 38 -8.32 15.45 4.28
N ALA A 39 -9.62 15.35 4.55
CA ALA A 39 -10.40 14.16 4.24
C ALA A 39 -10.39 13.93 2.72
N MET A 40 -10.19 12.66 2.33
CA MET A 40 -10.19 12.24 0.94
C MET A 40 -10.99 10.96 0.82
N GLU A 41 -11.91 10.95 -0.14
CA GLU A 41 -12.68 9.77 -0.50
C GLU A 41 -11.90 8.91 -1.49
N LEU A 42 -11.85 7.60 -1.24
CA LEU A 42 -11.23 6.62 -2.12
C LEU A 42 -12.24 5.54 -2.50
N ARG A 43 -12.04 4.97 -3.69
CA ARG A 43 -12.82 3.87 -4.26
C ARG A 43 -11.89 2.70 -4.61
N PRO A 44 -11.52 1.87 -3.62
CA PRO A 44 -10.47 0.86 -3.78
C PRO A 44 -10.77 -0.17 -4.88
N TYR A 45 -12.05 -0.39 -5.20
CA TYR A 45 -12.47 -1.41 -6.16
C TYR A 45 -13.33 -0.84 -7.30
N GLY A 46 -13.13 0.43 -7.65
CA GLY A 46 -13.79 1.08 -8.78
C GLY A 46 -15.07 1.83 -8.43
N ALA A 47 -15.75 2.35 -9.46
CA ALA A 47 -16.83 3.32 -9.29
C ALA A 47 -17.99 2.82 -8.42
N ASP A 48 -18.33 1.55 -8.48
CA ASP A 48 -19.47 0.98 -7.75
C ASP A 48 -19.09 0.42 -6.36
N SER A 49 -17.82 0.53 -5.97
CA SER A 49 -17.37 0.03 -4.68
C SER A 49 -17.78 0.95 -3.53
N GLN A 50 -17.83 0.39 -2.32
CA GLN A 50 -17.94 1.19 -1.10
C GLN A 50 -16.84 2.25 -1.07
N VAL A 51 -17.24 3.50 -0.79
CA VAL A 51 -16.32 4.62 -0.59
C VAL A 51 -15.72 4.52 0.80
N ILE A 52 -14.42 4.70 0.90
CA ILE A 52 -13.72 4.88 2.18
C ILE A 52 -13.25 6.33 2.30
N THR A 53 -13.23 6.84 3.53
CA THR A 53 -12.73 8.19 3.80
C THR A 53 -11.46 8.09 4.62
N VAL A 54 -10.34 8.48 4.01
CA VAL A 54 -9.04 8.53 4.68
C VAL A 54 -8.70 9.97 5.07
N THR A 55 -8.12 10.14 6.26
CA THR A 55 -7.79 11.47 6.81
C THR A 55 -6.34 11.60 7.25
N LYS A 56 -5.60 10.49 7.30
CA LYS A 56 -4.24 10.46 7.82
C LYS A 56 -3.32 9.79 6.80
N GLN A 57 -2.14 10.36 6.64
CA GLN A 57 -1.03 9.68 5.99
C GLN A 57 -0.02 9.26 7.03
N VAL A 58 0.51 8.06 6.84
CA VAL A 58 1.49 7.45 7.72
C VAL A 58 2.75 7.15 6.91
N ARG A 59 3.90 7.55 7.46
CA ARG A 59 5.19 7.22 6.89
C ARG A 59 5.76 5.99 7.58
N LEU A 60 5.81 4.90 6.82
CA LEU A 60 6.48 3.67 7.17
C LEU A 60 7.99 3.87 6.90
N ARG A 61 8.80 3.91 7.97
CA ARG A 61 10.25 4.15 7.85
C ARG A 61 10.95 3.09 7.04
N SER A 62 10.62 1.83 7.29
CA SER A 62 11.19 0.67 6.62
C SER A 62 10.15 -0.43 6.53
N LEU A 63 9.96 -0.98 5.34
CA LEU A 63 9.09 -2.10 5.04
C LEU A 63 9.88 -3.11 4.24
N GLU A 64 9.95 -4.35 4.71
CA GLU A 64 10.68 -5.42 4.04
C GLU A 64 9.72 -6.47 3.50
N PHE A 65 9.76 -6.70 2.20
CA PHE A 65 9.10 -7.82 1.55
C PHE A 65 10.07 -8.98 1.43
N LYS A 66 9.69 -10.15 1.94
CA LYS A 66 10.43 -11.39 1.67
C LYS A 66 9.98 -11.91 0.31
N THR A 67 10.89 -11.93 -0.67
CA THR A 67 10.62 -12.47 -2.01
C THR A 67 11.53 -13.67 -2.29
N ALA A 68 11.15 -14.50 -3.27
CA ALA A 68 11.98 -15.62 -3.69
C ALA A 68 13.35 -15.19 -4.24
N CYS A 69 13.47 -13.96 -4.74
CA CYS A 69 14.71 -13.39 -5.27
C CYS A 69 15.55 -12.68 -4.19
N GLY A 70 15.13 -12.72 -2.92
CA GLY A 70 15.76 -12.01 -1.81
C GLY A 70 14.84 -10.95 -1.18
N PRO A 71 15.25 -10.34 -0.05
CA PRO A 71 14.47 -9.30 0.60
C PRO A 71 14.45 -8.00 -0.21
N LEU A 72 13.27 -7.41 -0.38
CA LEU A 72 13.06 -6.09 -0.96
C LEU A 72 12.72 -5.10 0.15
N LEU A 73 13.57 -4.10 0.35
CA LEU A 73 13.41 -3.10 1.40
C LEU A 73 12.94 -1.77 0.83
N LEU A 74 11.73 -1.33 1.22
CA LEU A 74 11.18 -0.02 0.90
C LEU A 74 11.33 0.91 2.10
N ARG A 75 11.88 2.11 1.88
CA ARG A 75 12.11 3.10 2.95
C ARG A 75 11.30 4.36 2.73
N GLY A 76 10.82 4.92 3.83
CA GLY A 76 10.07 6.18 3.83
C GLY A 76 8.78 6.14 3.02
N LEU A 77 8.17 4.96 2.90
CA LEU A 77 6.92 4.77 2.17
C LEU A 77 5.80 5.53 2.89
N ARG A 78 5.04 6.34 2.15
CA ARG A 78 3.85 7.02 2.67
C ARG A 78 2.61 6.30 2.18
N VAL A 79 1.73 5.96 3.12
CA VAL A 79 0.47 5.29 2.85
C VAL A 79 -0.65 6.07 3.52
N TRP A 80 -1.84 6.04 2.91
CA TRP A 80 -3.05 6.45 3.60
C TRP A 80 -3.46 5.39 4.60
N ASP A 81 -4.02 5.81 5.72
CA ASP A 81 -4.48 4.92 6.79
C ASP A 81 -6.00 4.86 6.79
N ASP A 82 -6.52 3.64 6.66
CA ASP A 82 -7.94 3.31 6.80
C ASP A 82 -8.13 2.30 7.95
N GLU A 83 -8.75 2.77 9.02
CA GLU A 83 -9.07 1.96 10.21
C GLU A 83 -10.51 1.43 10.16
N THR A 84 -11.26 1.68 9.10
CA THR A 84 -12.69 1.31 9.04
C THR A 84 -12.95 -0.17 8.73
N VAL A 85 -12.00 -0.81 8.04
CA VAL A 85 -12.05 -2.23 7.68
C VAL A 85 -11.35 -3.05 8.76
N ALA A 86 -11.78 -4.30 9.01
CA ALA A 86 -11.17 -5.19 10.00
C ALA A 86 -9.97 -6.00 9.48
N LEU A 87 -9.83 -6.11 8.15
CA LEU A 87 -8.78 -6.87 7.50
C LEU A 87 -7.48 -6.05 7.40
N ILE A 88 -6.41 -6.53 8.03
CA ILE A 88 -5.07 -5.92 7.95
C ILE A 88 -4.46 -6.21 6.59
N GLU A 89 -4.41 -5.20 5.73
CA GLU A 89 -3.87 -5.28 4.38
C GLU A 89 -3.06 -4.03 4.03
N LEU A 90 -2.08 -4.20 3.14
CA LEU A 90 -1.33 -3.11 2.54
C LEU A 90 -1.44 -3.17 1.01
N THR A 91 -2.04 -2.15 0.41
CA THR A 91 -2.04 -1.97 -1.04
C THR A 91 -0.94 -0.98 -1.44
N LEU A 92 -0.07 -1.39 -2.36
CA LEU A 92 0.94 -0.54 -3.00
C LEU A 92 0.48 -0.20 -4.41
N GLY A 93 0.10 1.07 -4.60
CA GLY A 93 -0.37 1.56 -5.88
C GLY A 93 0.73 1.74 -6.93
N LEU A 94 0.29 2.14 -8.13
CA LEU A 94 1.08 2.37 -9.32
C LEU A 94 2.36 3.20 -9.07
N PRO A 95 2.37 4.31 -8.29
CA PRO A 95 3.59 5.09 -8.08
C PRO A 95 4.70 4.31 -7.36
N VAL A 96 4.35 3.35 -6.51
CA VAL A 96 5.33 2.47 -5.86
C VAL A 96 5.80 1.41 -6.84
N MET A 97 4.87 0.78 -7.57
CA MET A 97 5.20 -0.25 -8.56
C MET A 97 6.12 0.29 -9.67
N GLN A 98 5.89 1.51 -10.16
CA GLN A 98 6.76 2.16 -11.14
C GLN A 98 8.19 2.33 -10.62
N LYS A 99 8.36 2.69 -9.34
CA LYS A 99 9.69 2.76 -8.69
C LYS A 99 10.36 1.39 -8.57
N LEU A 100 9.57 0.32 -8.53
CA LEU A 100 10.05 -1.05 -8.58
C LEU A 100 10.32 -1.54 -10.01
N GLY A 101 10.16 -0.68 -11.02
CA GLY A 101 10.43 -1.01 -12.42
C GLY A 101 9.20 -1.52 -13.19
N TYR A 102 8.00 -1.47 -12.61
CA TYR A 102 6.78 -1.81 -13.34
C TYR A 102 6.55 -0.82 -14.49
N ASN A 103 6.38 -1.37 -15.69
CA ASN A 103 6.02 -0.61 -16.88
C ASN A 103 4.99 -1.42 -17.69
N TYR A 104 3.82 -0.83 -17.92
CA TYR A 104 2.72 -1.48 -18.64
C TYR A 104 3.11 -1.90 -20.06
N GLN A 105 3.82 -1.04 -20.78
CA GLN A 105 4.24 -1.33 -22.16
C GLN A 105 5.24 -2.48 -22.20
N THR A 106 6.28 -2.46 -21.36
CA THR A 106 7.24 -3.58 -21.27
C THR A 106 6.55 -4.88 -20.88
N LEU A 107 5.59 -4.83 -19.95
CA LEU A 107 4.79 -5.98 -19.56
C LEU A 107 3.99 -6.55 -20.74
N LEU A 108 3.27 -5.71 -21.48
CA LEU A 108 2.51 -6.13 -22.66
C LEU A 108 3.40 -6.68 -23.77
N GLU A 109 4.53 -6.03 -24.04
CA GLU A 109 5.48 -6.48 -25.05
C GLU A 109 6.04 -7.86 -24.73
N ASN A 110 6.33 -8.13 -23.46
CA ASN A 110 6.77 -9.43 -22.98
C ASN A 110 5.64 -10.47 -23.07
N ALA A 111 4.42 -10.11 -22.66
CA ALA A 111 3.26 -11.00 -22.75
C ALA A 111 2.96 -11.41 -24.19
N ARG A 112 3.12 -10.51 -25.16
CA ARG A 112 2.96 -10.82 -26.59
C ARG A 112 4.00 -11.79 -27.14
N ARG A 113 5.15 -11.94 -26.47
CA ARG A 113 6.24 -12.84 -26.89
C ARG A 113 6.14 -14.23 -26.27
N GLN A 114 5.18 -14.46 -25.37
CA GLN A 114 4.88 -15.77 -24.79
C GLN A 114 3.90 -16.54 -25.67
#